data_AF-A0A432FPZ9-F1
#
_entry.id   AF-A0A432FPZ9-F1
#
_cell.length_a   1.000
_cell.length_b   1.000
_cell.length_c   1.000
_cell.angle_alpha   90.00
_cell.angle_beta   90.00
_cell.angle_gamma   90.00
#
_symmetry.space_group_name_H-M   'P 1'
#
loop_
_entity.id
_entity.type
_entity.pdbx_description
1 polymer ?
#
loop_
_entity_poly.entity_id
_entity_poly.type
_entity_poly.pdbx_seq_one_letter_code
_entity_poly.pdbx_strand_id
1 'polypeptide(L)'
;DTGFVGGFVALNSGNVSNEGSTIGQAVESPLKGREALIVTFWRSFDEHEASHRSETFQPLFRKVLELCENGNEEIAYEMLWSGRAYSAEEAQKAREAKEQHLHEAA
;
A
#
# COMPACT_ATOMS: atom_id res chain seq x y z
N ASP A 1 -20.52 9.49 10.74
CA ASP A 1 -19.15 9.26 10.26
C ASP A 1 -18.96 7.74 10.20
N THR A 2 -18.43 7.19 9.11
CA THR A 2 -18.52 5.74 8.82
C THR A 2 -17.35 4.92 9.38
N GLY A 3 -16.35 5.54 9.99
CA GLY A 3 -15.14 4.87 10.46
C GLY A 3 -14.04 4.70 9.40
N PHE A 4 -14.34 5.01 8.13
CA PHE A 4 -13.39 4.99 7.03
C PHE A 4 -12.37 6.14 7.16
N VAL A 5 -11.08 5.81 7.13
CA VAL A 5 -9.98 6.77 7.24
C VAL A 5 -9.44 7.15 5.86
N GLY A 6 -9.41 6.19 4.94
CA GLY A 6 -8.88 6.37 3.58
C GLY A 6 -8.52 5.04 2.94
N GLY A 7 -7.96 5.08 1.75
CA GLY A 7 -7.50 3.90 1.05
C GLY A 7 -6.89 4.21 -0.30
N PHE A 8 -6.34 3.19 -0.93
CA PHE A 8 -5.82 3.27 -2.28
C PHE A 8 -6.05 1.97 -3.03
N VAL A 9 -6.05 2.08 -4.36
CA VAL A 9 -6.02 0.94 -5.26
C VAL A 9 -4.75 1.06 -6.09
N ALA A 10 -3.93 0.01 -6.10
CA ALA A 10 -2.70 -0.05 -6.87
C ALA A 10 -2.71 -1.29 -7.77
N LEU A 11 -2.26 -1.13 -9.01
CA LEU A 11 -2.08 -2.23 -9.95
C LEU A 11 -0.58 -2.56 -10.03
N ASN A 12 -0.25 -3.85 -9.95
CA ASN A 12 1.11 -4.34 -10.10
C ASN A 12 1.69 -3.92 -11.47
N SER A 13 2.68 -3.03 -11.47
CA SER A 13 3.34 -2.55 -12.70
C SER A 13 4.35 -3.56 -13.29
N GLY A 14 4.70 -4.59 -12.51
CA GLY A 14 5.72 -5.57 -12.81
C GLY A 14 7.15 -5.08 -12.61
N ASN A 15 7.36 -3.87 -12.08
CA ASN A 15 8.70 -3.43 -11.72
C ASN A 15 9.14 -4.09 -10.42
N VAL A 16 10.25 -4.83 -10.48
CA VAL A 16 10.91 -5.41 -9.32
C VAL A 16 12.24 -4.68 -9.10
N SER A 17 12.52 -4.31 -7.85
CA SER A 17 13.76 -3.59 -7.52
C SER A 17 14.94 -4.55 -7.47
N ASN A 18 15.84 -4.50 -8.45
CA ASN A 18 17.04 -5.34 -8.44
C ASN A 18 17.97 -5.05 -7.24
N GLU A 19 17.99 -3.81 -6.76
CA GLU A 19 18.78 -3.40 -5.60
C GLU A 19 18.16 -3.90 -4.28
N GLY A 20 16.84 -4.07 -4.24
CA GLY A 20 16.09 -4.43 -3.03
C GLY A 20 15.56 -5.86 -2.98
N SER A 21 15.58 -6.60 -4.09
CA SER A 21 14.77 -7.84 -4.25
C SER A 21 15.56 -9.03 -4.79
N THR A 22 16.78 -9.23 -4.27
CA THR A 22 17.79 -10.27 -4.60
C THR A 22 18.89 -9.72 -5.50
N ILE A 23 20.09 -9.59 -4.94
CA ILE A 23 21.26 -9.04 -5.65
C ILE A 23 21.51 -9.88 -6.91
N GLY A 24 21.36 -9.28 -8.08
CA GLY A 24 21.85 -9.81 -9.35
C GLY A 24 20.93 -10.77 -10.12
N GLN A 25 19.65 -10.89 -9.76
CA GLN A 25 18.69 -11.64 -10.57
C GLN A 25 17.56 -10.74 -11.06
N ALA A 26 17.40 -10.66 -12.38
CA ALA A 26 16.22 -10.05 -12.97
C ALA A 26 15.02 -10.94 -12.67
N VAL A 27 14.14 -10.48 -11.78
CA VAL A 27 12.91 -11.18 -11.44
C VAL A 27 11.75 -10.44 -12.10
N GLU A 28 10.96 -11.16 -12.90
CA GLU A 28 9.71 -10.64 -13.42
C GLU A 28 8.58 -10.94 -12.43
N SER A 29 7.62 -10.01 -12.28
CA SER A 29 6.41 -10.29 -11.51
C SER A 29 5.40 -11.05 -12.38
N PRO A 30 5.03 -12.29 -12.03
CA PRO A 30 4.15 -13.11 -12.86
C PRO A 30 2.73 -12.54 -13.01
N LEU A 31 2.32 -11.65 -12.09
CA LEU A 31 1.00 -11.02 -12.08
C LEU A 31 1.04 -9.55 -12.53
N LYS A 32 2.09 -9.14 -13.24
CA LYS A 32 2.18 -7.81 -13.87
C LYS A 32 0.89 -7.48 -14.63
N GLY A 33 0.29 -6.34 -14.29
CA GLY A 33 -0.93 -5.83 -14.90
C GLY A 33 -2.21 -6.60 -14.55
N ARG A 34 -2.14 -7.57 -13.63
CA ARG A 34 -3.25 -8.47 -13.27
C ARG A 34 -3.52 -8.53 -11.77
N GLU A 35 -2.52 -8.24 -10.93
CA GLU A 35 -2.70 -8.15 -9.48
C GLU A 35 -3.01 -6.73 -9.05
N ALA A 36 -4.23 -6.54 -8.53
CA ALA A 36 -4.65 -5.29 -7.91
C ALA A 36 -4.65 -5.43 -6.38
N LEU A 37 -4.11 -4.43 -5.69
CA LEU A 37 -4.22 -4.27 -4.25
C LEU A 37 -5.27 -3.22 -3.95
N ILE A 38 -6.28 -3.60 -3.17
CA ILE A 38 -7.27 -2.68 -2.60
C ILE A 38 -6.97 -2.60 -1.11
N VAL A 39 -6.42 -1.47 -0.68
CA VAL A 39 -6.06 -1.26 0.74
C VAL A 39 -6.94 -0.16 1.30
N THR A 40 -7.68 -0.49 2.35
CA THR A 40 -8.54 0.46 3.05
C THR A 40 -8.14 0.54 4.53
N PHE A 41 -8.26 1.74 5.09
CA PHE A 41 -7.90 2.04 6.46
C PHE A 41 -9.17 2.37 7.23
N TRP A 42 -9.33 1.69 8.36
CA TRP A 42 -10.50 1.80 9.20
C TRP A 42 -10.08 2.02 10.64
N ARG A 43 -10.93 2.75 11.36
CA ARG A 43 -10.76 3.00 12.78
C ARG A 43 -11.02 1.74 13.62
N SER A 44 -11.87 0.84 13.13
CA SER A 44 -12.12 -0.47 13.73
C SER A 44 -12.58 -1.50 12.68
N PHE A 45 -12.40 -2.79 12.98
CA PHE A 45 -12.89 -3.87 12.13
C PHE A 45 -14.43 -3.93 12.09
N ASP A 46 -15.11 -3.62 13.21
CA ASP A 46 -16.58 -3.60 13.26
C ASP A 46 -17.21 -2.56 12.32
N GLU A 47 -16.56 -1.39 12.17
CA GLU A 47 -16.97 -0.34 11.24
C GLU A 47 -16.72 -0.75 9.77
N HIS A 48 -15.61 -1.45 9.49
CA HIS A 48 -15.37 -2.06 8.18
C HIS A 48 -16.50 -3.02 7.80
N GLU A 49 -16.83 -3.97 8.69
CA GLU A 49 -17.89 -4.95 8.46
C GLU A 49 -19.27 -4.28 8.31
N ALA A 50 -19.51 -3.17 9.02
CA ALA A 50 -20.73 -2.39 8.84
C ALA A 50 -20.86 -1.80 7.44
N SER A 51 -19.74 -1.38 6.83
CA SER A 51 -19.74 -0.89 5.45
C SER A 51 -20.10 -1.99 4.44
N HIS A 52 -19.70 -3.23 4.70
CA HIS A 52 -20.00 -4.39 3.85
C HIS A 52 -21.44 -4.88 3.97
N ARG A 53 -22.21 -4.44 4.97
CA ARG A 53 -23.65 -4.73 5.07
C ARG A 53 -24.52 -3.78 4.25
N SER A 54 -23.93 -2.81 3.56
CA SER A 54 -24.67 -1.89 2.70
C SER A 54 -25.28 -2.61 1.49
N GLU A 55 -26.59 -2.43 1.31
CA GLU A 55 -27.38 -2.99 0.19
C GLU A 55 -26.90 -2.47 -1.17
N THR A 56 -26.27 -1.29 -1.22
CA THR A 56 -25.73 -0.70 -2.45
C THR A 56 -24.29 -1.14 -2.74
N PHE A 57 -23.52 -1.49 -1.70
CA PHE A 57 -22.12 -1.89 -1.84
C PHE A 57 -21.97 -3.35 -2.28
N GLN A 58 -22.68 -4.27 -1.63
CA GLN A 58 -22.59 -5.71 -1.87
C GLN A 58 -22.76 -6.13 -3.35
N PRO A 59 -23.74 -5.61 -4.11
CA PRO A 59 -23.87 -5.94 -5.53
C PRO A 59 -22.69 -5.47 -6.39
N LEU A 60 -22.07 -4.34 -6.04
CA LEU A 60 -20.92 -3.81 -6.77
C LEU A 60 -19.67 -4.61 -6.43
N PHE A 61 -19.46 -4.93 -5.16
CA PHE A 61 -18.29 -5.67 -4.71
C PHE A 61 -18.28 -7.11 -5.25
N ARG A 62 -19.44 -7.77 -5.36
CA ARG A 62 -19.54 -9.08 -6.02
C ARG A 62 -18.99 -9.10 -7.45
N LYS A 63 -19.15 -8.03 -8.21
CA LYS A 63 -18.57 -7.92 -9.56
C LYS A 63 -17.05 -7.84 -9.55
N VAL A 64 -16.46 -7.31 -8.48
CA VAL A 64 -15.00 -7.31 -8.29
C VAL A 64 -14.55 -8.74 -7.97
N LEU A 65 -15.25 -9.42 -7.07
CA LEU A 65 -14.94 -10.81 -6.68
C LEU A 65 -15.02 -11.80 -7.86
N GLU A 66 -15.91 -11.55 -8.83
CA GLU A 66 -16.02 -12.32 -10.07
C GLU A 66 -14.77 -12.22 -10.97
N LEU A 67 -13.95 -11.17 -10.82
CA LEU A 67 -12.73 -10.96 -11.59
C LEU A 67 -11.49 -11.55 -10.93
N CYS A 68 -11.55 -11.86 -9.63
CA CYS A 68 -10.41 -12.30 -8.85
C CYS A 68 -10.07 -13.77 -9.15
N GLU A 69 -8.79 -14.02 -9.44
CA GLU A 69 -8.26 -15.36 -9.71
C GLU A 69 -7.75 -16.07 -8.45
N ASN A 70 -7.44 -15.30 -7.40
CA ASN A 70 -6.98 -15.77 -6.10
C ASN A 70 -8.12 -15.78 -5.07
N GLY A 71 -7.86 -16.41 -3.91
CA GLY A 71 -8.79 -16.40 -2.78
C GLY A 71 -9.15 -14.96 -2.40
N ASN A 72 -10.45 -14.65 -2.39
CA ASN A 72 -11.03 -13.35 -2.06
C ASN A 72 -10.97 -13.05 -0.55
N GLU A 73 -9.81 -13.27 0.04
CA GLU A 73 -9.58 -13.09 1.46
C GLU A 73 -9.22 -11.63 1.73
N GLU A 74 -10.14 -10.89 2.33
CA GLU A 74 -9.90 -9.55 2.84
C GLU A 74 -9.21 -9.63 4.21
N ILE A 75 -7.90 -9.89 4.19
CA ILE A 75 -7.11 -10.04 5.41
C ILE A 75 -6.94 -8.66 6.09
N ALA A 76 -7.34 -8.57 7.36
CA ALA A 76 -7.08 -7.41 8.19
C ALA A 76 -5.64 -7.42 8.74
N TYR A 77 -4.97 -6.28 8.68
CA TYR A 77 -3.61 -6.10 9.21
C TYR A 77 -3.59 -4.99 10.25
N GLU A 78 -2.80 -5.17 11.32
CA GLU A 78 -2.47 -4.10 12.25
C GLU A 78 -1.32 -3.24 11.68
N MET A 79 -1.57 -1.95 11.51
CA MET A 79 -0.55 -1.02 11.03
C MET A 79 0.50 -0.76 12.11
N LEU A 80 1.68 -1.36 11.95
CA LEU A 80 2.80 -1.14 12.88
C LEU A 80 3.49 0.20 12.64
N TRP A 81 3.53 0.69 11.39
CA TRP A 81 4.15 1.96 11.04
C TRP A 81 3.56 2.54 9.74
N SER A 82 3.39 3.86 9.70
CA SER A 82 3.14 4.62 8.46
C SER A 82 4.00 5.87 8.45
N GLY A 83 4.86 5.96 7.45
CA GLY A 83 5.66 7.17 7.20
C GLY A 83 4.80 8.33 6.72
N ARG A 84 5.37 9.53 6.79
CA ARG A 84 4.89 10.71 6.07
C ARG A 84 6.03 11.26 5.24
N ALA A 85 5.71 11.84 4.08
CA ALA A 85 6.71 12.61 3.33
C ALA A 85 7.21 13.79 4.20
N TYR A 86 8.48 14.14 4.03
CA TYR A 86 9.03 15.33 4.67
C TYR A 86 8.32 16.59 4.19
N SER A 87 8.12 17.54 5.09
CA SER A 87 7.87 18.92 4.72
C SER A 87 9.08 19.48 3.94
N ALA A 88 8.88 20.59 3.23
CA ALA A 88 9.98 21.24 2.51
C ALA A 88 11.16 21.59 3.45
N GLU A 89 10.85 22.01 4.68
CA GLU A 89 11.85 22.32 5.70
C GLU A 89 12.55 21.05 6.23
N GLU A 90 11.79 20.00 6.55
CA GLU A 90 12.34 18.70 6.96
C GLU A 90 13.26 18.11 5.88
N ALA A 91 12.87 18.24 4.61
CA ALA A 91 13.67 17.80 3.48
C ALA A 91 14.97 18.61 3.33
N GLN A 92 14.92 19.93 3.58
CA GLN A 92 16.11 20.78 3.53
C GLN A 92 17.10 20.40 4.65
N LYS A 93 16.61 20.28 5.88
CA LYS A 93 17.44 19.84 7.02
C LYS A 93 18.03 18.46 6.79
N ALA A 94 17.26 17.52 6.22
CA ALA A 94 17.75 16.18 5.90
C ALA A 94 18.87 16.18 4.84
N ARG A 95 18.85 17.12 3.88
CA ARG A 95 19.93 17.29 2.89
C ARG A 95 21.18 17.87 3.56
N GLU A 96 21.03 18.95 4.33
CA GLU A 96 22.13 19.59 5.05
C GLU A 96 22.83 18.62 6.00
N ALA A 97 22.07 17.80 6.75
CA ALA A 97 22.62 16.77 7.62
C ALA A 97 23.41 15.70 6.85
N LYS A 98 22.91 15.24 5.69
CA LYS A 98 23.63 14.28 4.85
C LYS A 98 24.96 14.84 4.35
N GLU A 99 24.99 16.12 3.95
CA GLU A 99 26.21 16.79 3.50
C GLU A 99 27.24 16.88 4.64
N GLN A 100 26.81 17.26 5.85
CA GLN A 100 27.67 17.33 7.02
C GLN A 100 28.31 15.97 7.37
N HIS A 101 27.54 14.90 7.37
CA HIS A 101 28.05 13.57 7.73
C HIS A 101 28.83 12.86 6.61
N LEU A 102 28.63 13.23 5.34
CA LEU A 102 29.50 12.79 4.24
C LEU A 102 30.92 13.36 4.38
N HIS A 103 31.05 14.57 4.95
CA HIS A 103 32.34 15.20 5.23
C HIS A 103 33.06 14.59 6.45
N GLU A 104 32.36 13.95 7.38
CA GLU A 104 32.96 13.30 8.56
C GLU A 104 33.44 11.86 8.27
N ALA A 105 32.93 11.23 7.21
CA ALA A 105 33.25 9.85 6.84
C ALA A 105 34.36 9.73 5.76
N ALA A 106 34.89 10.85 5.27
CA ALA A 106 35.97 10.92 4.28
C ALA A 106 37.29 11.38 4.92
#